data_AF-A0AA50HZ60-F1
#
_entry.id   AF-A0AA50HZ60-F1
#
_cell.length_a   1.000
_cell.length_b   1.000
_cell.length_c   1.000
_cell.angle_alpha   90.00
_cell.angle_beta   90.00
_cell.angle_gamma   90.00
#
_symmetry.space_group_name_H-M   'P 1'
#
loop_
_entity.id
_entity.type
_entity.pdbx_description
1 polymer ?
#
loop_
_entity_poly.entity_id
_entity_poly.type
_entity_poly.pdbx_seq_one_letter_code
_entity_poly.pdbx_strand_id
1 'polypeptide(L)'
;MADADLTDVSLDYLISLSGIPLQPYVIRNHWQPGLEEAWPIYHFGENDPKQLVKQLLHHIREGGKPFVCLSAQKLTSAWGTRNLEAYLKKQFPDRRILRIDAESLSDPQHPAYSSLTNLNQVLADYDIVLSSPAVETGVSIDLKDHFTSVWGIAQGIQTATSVCQSLSRIRQNIPRYLWAASYGFNQVGNGATAISKFLTAGHRLTEVNIRLLQQSDLDNLDDLDTGFQAESLLCWAKMAVRINLAMVNYRESILGLLHQEGHQLLGPPPALPSLPVPPSDPDHPLSTVAPQPLQQPLKRCGNKITLPTARRSPTLNP
;
A
#
# COMPACT_ATOMS: atom_id res chain seq x y z
N MET A 1 17.62 16.22 -8.03
CA MET A 1 16.47 15.38 -7.64
C MET A 1 16.86 14.56 -6.43
N ALA A 2 15.98 14.47 -5.44
CA ALA A 2 16.13 13.56 -4.31
C ALA A 2 14.88 12.67 -4.29
N ASP A 3 15.08 11.37 -4.48
CA ASP A 3 14.01 10.37 -4.50
C ASP A 3 14.51 9.14 -3.72
N ALA A 4 13.74 8.70 -2.74
CA ALA A 4 14.08 7.57 -1.88
C ALA A 4 14.00 6.24 -2.64
N ASP A 5 13.15 6.18 -3.67
CA ASP A 5 12.95 5.01 -4.53
C ASP A 5 13.51 5.28 -5.94
N LEU A 6 14.59 6.07 -6.04
CA LEU A 6 15.17 6.44 -7.33
C LEU A 6 15.57 5.20 -8.13
N THR A 7 15.06 5.09 -9.36
CA THR A 7 15.38 3.98 -10.27
C THR A 7 15.82 4.49 -11.63
N ASP A 8 16.44 3.60 -12.41
CA ASP A 8 16.85 3.88 -13.79
C ASP A 8 15.67 4.38 -14.64
N VAL A 9 14.43 3.96 -14.34
CA VAL A 9 13.24 4.45 -15.05
C VAL A 9 13.11 5.98 -14.95
N SER A 10 13.29 6.52 -13.74
CA SER A 10 13.17 7.96 -13.49
C SER A 10 14.39 8.71 -14.03
N LEU A 11 15.59 8.12 -13.92
CA LEU A 11 16.82 8.71 -14.48
C LEU A 11 16.78 8.76 -16.00
N ASP A 12 16.47 7.65 -16.67
CA ASP A 12 16.33 7.55 -18.12
C ASP A 12 15.33 8.58 -18.64
N TYR A 13 14.21 8.74 -17.93
CA TYR A 13 13.19 9.72 -18.28
C TYR A 13 13.70 11.16 -18.18
N LEU A 14 14.39 11.52 -17.09
CA LEU A 14 14.95 12.87 -16.97
C LEU A 14 16.07 13.15 -17.99
N ILE A 15 16.91 12.15 -18.27
CA ILE A 15 17.94 12.25 -19.31
C ILE A 15 17.26 12.44 -20.67
N SER A 16 16.21 11.67 -20.98
CA SER A 16 15.49 11.81 -22.25
C SER A 16 14.82 13.17 -22.38
N LEU A 17 14.21 13.69 -21.30
CA LEU A 17 13.62 15.02 -21.28
C LEU A 17 14.64 16.16 -21.46
N SER A 18 15.89 15.94 -21.07
CA SER A 18 16.93 16.97 -21.20
C SER A 18 17.31 17.28 -22.66
N GLY A 19 17.00 16.37 -23.60
CA GLY A 19 17.32 16.53 -25.02
C GLY A 19 18.81 16.58 -25.35
N ILE A 20 19.68 16.36 -24.36
CA ILE A 20 21.14 16.40 -24.49
C ILE A 20 21.76 15.11 -23.94
N PRO A 21 22.94 14.70 -24.43
CA PRO A 21 23.68 13.59 -23.82
C PRO A 21 24.18 14.00 -22.43
N LEU A 22 23.39 13.69 -21.41
CA LEU A 22 23.69 13.96 -20.00
C LEU A 22 24.19 12.68 -19.32
N GLN A 23 25.35 12.76 -18.67
CA GLN A 23 25.77 11.74 -17.71
C GLN A 23 25.38 12.20 -16.30
N PRO A 24 24.39 11.57 -15.64
CA PRO A 24 23.97 11.99 -14.31
C PRO A 24 25.07 11.72 -13.29
N TYR A 25 25.33 12.70 -12.42
CA TYR A 25 26.12 12.47 -11.22
C TYR A 25 25.23 11.86 -10.13
N VAL A 26 25.44 10.57 -9.84
CA VAL A 26 24.62 9.81 -8.89
C VAL A 26 25.34 9.68 -7.56
N ILE A 27 24.80 10.28 -6.51
CA ILE A 27 25.22 10.02 -5.13
C ILE A 27 24.39 8.86 -4.60
N ARG A 28 25.04 7.74 -4.32
CA ARG A 28 24.39 6.57 -3.76
C ARG A 28 24.61 6.49 -2.26
N ASN A 29 23.52 6.40 -1.50
CA ASN A 29 23.59 6.05 -0.09
C ASN A 29 23.83 4.54 0.03
N HIS A 30 24.97 4.16 0.62
CA HIS A 30 25.33 2.77 0.89
C HIS A 30 25.08 2.37 2.35
N TRP A 31 24.55 3.28 3.16
CA TRP A 31 24.22 2.99 4.54
C TRP A 31 23.16 1.88 4.61
N GLN A 32 23.40 0.95 5.51
CA GLN A 32 22.52 -0.13 5.90
C GLN A 32 22.53 -0.17 7.43
N PRO A 33 21.39 -0.43 8.09
CA PRO A 33 21.34 -0.47 9.54
C PRO A 33 22.24 -1.58 10.06
N GLY A 34 22.99 -1.30 11.14
CA GLY A 34 23.69 -2.34 11.89
C GLY A 34 22.72 -3.28 12.61
N LEU A 35 23.21 -4.35 13.23
CA LEU A 35 22.37 -5.29 13.99
C LEU A 35 21.54 -4.61 15.09
N GLU A 36 22.07 -3.54 15.69
CA GLU A 36 21.42 -2.76 16.74
C GLU A 36 20.44 -1.69 16.22
N GLU A 37 20.43 -1.43 14.92
CA GLU A 37 19.55 -0.45 14.27
C GLU A 37 18.48 -1.14 13.41
N ALA A 38 18.77 -2.37 12.96
CA ALA A 38 17.88 -3.17 12.15
C ALA A 38 16.68 -3.62 12.97
N TRP A 39 15.48 -3.25 12.51
CA TRP A 39 14.25 -3.62 13.18
C TRP A 39 14.02 -5.14 13.13
N PRO A 40 13.62 -5.78 14.24
CA PRO A 40 13.06 -7.11 14.20
C PRO A 40 11.62 -7.04 13.67
N ILE A 41 11.37 -7.68 12.53
CA ILE A 41 10.08 -7.70 11.84
C ILE A 41 9.52 -9.12 11.87
N TYR A 42 8.55 -9.35 12.73
CA TYR A 42 7.78 -10.59 12.81
C TYR A 42 6.69 -10.60 11.74
N HIS A 43 6.82 -11.47 10.74
CA HIS A 43 5.84 -11.55 9.66
C HIS A 43 4.91 -12.77 9.78
N PHE A 44 3.65 -12.57 9.41
CA PHE A 44 2.59 -13.58 9.48
C PHE A 44 2.21 -14.04 8.07
N GLY A 45 2.28 -15.34 7.82
CA GLY A 45 2.11 -15.95 6.49
C GLY A 45 0.69 -16.45 6.21
N GLU A 46 -0.19 -16.42 7.19
CA GLU A 46 -1.56 -16.92 7.10
C GLU A 46 -2.41 -16.14 6.08
N ASN A 47 -3.53 -16.73 5.67
CA ASN A 47 -4.43 -16.13 4.68
C ASN A 47 -5.22 -14.92 5.22
N ASP A 48 -5.26 -14.73 6.54
CA ASP A 48 -5.96 -13.62 7.20
C ASP A 48 -5.12 -13.09 8.38
N PRO A 49 -5.37 -11.85 8.86
CA PRO A 49 -4.57 -11.25 9.91
C PRO A 49 -4.98 -11.66 11.33
N LYS A 50 -5.83 -12.69 11.53
CA LYS A 50 -6.37 -13.02 12.87
C LYS A 50 -5.29 -13.35 13.88
N GLN A 51 -4.24 -14.07 13.47
CA GLN A 51 -3.13 -14.39 14.38
C GLN A 51 -2.36 -13.15 14.79
N LEU A 52 -2.08 -12.24 13.85
CA LEU A 52 -1.49 -10.94 14.15
C LEU A 52 -2.37 -10.15 15.13
N VAL A 53 -3.68 -10.09 14.89
CA VAL A 53 -4.60 -9.37 15.79
C VAL A 53 -4.65 -10.02 17.17
N LYS A 54 -4.61 -11.36 17.27
CA LYS A 54 -4.53 -12.07 18.56
C LYS A 54 -3.26 -11.68 19.32
N GLN A 55 -2.12 -11.60 18.64
CA GLN A 55 -0.85 -11.14 19.21
C GLN A 55 -0.90 -9.67 19.63
N LEU A 56 -1.53 -8.80 18.83
CA LEU A 56 -1.76 -7.39 19.18
C LEU A 56 -2.57 -7.25 20.47
N LEU A 57 -3.67 -8.00 20.60
CA LEU A 57 -4.50 -7.98 21.81
C LEU A 57 -3.71 -8.44 23.04
N HIS A 58 -2.85 -9.47 22.91
CA HIS A 58 -2.00 -9.89 24.01
C HIS A 58 -0.98 -8.80 24.37
N HIS A 59 -0.30 -8.22 23.38
CA HIS A 59 0.63 -7.11 23.59
C HIS A 59 0.00 -5.95 24.38
N ILE A 60 -1.23 -5.55 24.02
CA ILE A 60 -1.97 -4.50 24.72
C ILE A 60 -2.33 -4.91 26.17
N ARG A 61 -2.73 -6.18 26.39
CA ARG A 61 -3.03 -6.71 27.75
C ARG A 61 -1.82 -6.63 28.67
N GLU A 62 -0.63 -6.94 28.16
CA GLU A 62 0.63 -6.87 28.91
C GLU A 62 1.13 -5.43 29.15
N GLY A 63 0.36 -4.41 28.75
CA GLY A 63 0.72 -3.00 28.95
C GLY A 63 1.40 -2.34 27.76
N GLY A 64 1.52 -3.04 26.64
CA GLY A 64 2.09 -2.52 25.42
C GLY A 64 1.30 -1.35 24.83
N LYS A 65 2.04 -0.40 24.26
CA LYS A 65 1.55 0.77 23.52
C LYS A 65 1.87 0.64 22.02
N PRO A 66 0.97 0.05 21.20
CA PRO A 66 1.22 -0.18 19.79
C PRO A 66 0.85 1.03 18.90
N PHE A 67 1.66 1.26 17.87
CA PHE A 67 1.29 2.07 16.71
C PHE A 67 0.87 1.13 15.56
N VAL A 68 -0.36 1.23 15.07
CA VAL A 68 -0.94 0.28 14.11
C VAL A 68 -1.21 0.94 12.76
N CYS A 69 -0.51 0.50 11.72
CA CYS A 69 -0.65 0.91 10.33
C CYS A 69 -1.67 0.01 9.60
N LEU A 70 -2.74 0.60 9.08
CA LEU A 70 -3.85 -0.11 8.44
C LEU A 70 -4.07 0.40 7.01
N SER A 71 -4.46 -0.50 6.09
CA SER A 71 -4.65 -0.13 4.67
C SER A 71 -5.98 0.51 4.32
N ALA A 72 -6.97 0.53 5.21
CA ALA A 72 -8.32 0.93 4.86
C ALA A 72 -9.07 1.61 6.00
N GLN A 73 -10.00 2.46 5.59
CA GLN A 73 -10.95 3.16 6.45
C GLN A 73 -12.36 2.54 6.42
N LYS A 74 -12.72 1.84 5.32
CA LYS A 74 -14.10 1.43 5.04
C LYS A 74 -14.65 0.46 6.10
N LEU A 75 -15.88 0.72 6.54
CA LEU A 75 -16.67 -0.11 7.47
C LEU A 75 -16.85 -1.56 7.02
N THR A 76 -16.74 -1.85 5.72
CA THR A 76 -16.82 -3.22 5.17
C THR A 76 -15.52 -4.02 5.32
N SER A 77 -14.40 -3.36 5.64
CA SER A 77 -13.16 -4.06 5.97
C SER A 77 -13.17 -4.40 7.45
N ALA A 78 -13.24 -5.69 7.76
CA ALA A 78 -13.09 -6.21 9.12
C ALA A 78 -11.88 -5.60 9.86
N TRP A 79 -10.82 -5.30 9.12
CA TRP A 79 -9.53 -4.82 9.64
C TRP A 79 -9.27 -3.34 9.34
N GLY A 80 -10.31 -2.56 9.01
CA GLY A 80 -10.21 -1.12 8.83
C GLY A 80 -10.09 -0.37 10.15
N THR A 81 -9.62 0.89 10.09
CA THR A 81 -9.39 1.74 11.28
C THR A 81 -10.59 1.79 12.22
N ARG A 82 -11.80 2.03 11.69
CA ARG A 82 -13.02 2.19 12.49
C ARG A 82 -13.45 0.90 13.19
N ASN A 83 -13.39 -0.23 12.49
CA ASN A 83 -13.81 -1.52 13.05
C ASN A 83 -12.81 -2.00 14.11
N LEU A 84 -11.50 -1.83 13.86
CA LEU A 84 -10.49 -2.18 14.85
C LEU A 84 -10.54 -1.23 16.05
N GLU A 85 -10.77 0.07 15.85
CA GLU A 85 -10.98 1.03 16.95
C GLU A 85 -12.15 0.62 17.84
N ALA A 86 -13.32 0.35 17.26
CA ALA A 86 -14.51 -0.05 18.00
C ALA A 86 -14.26 -1.35 18.79
N TYR A 87 -13.57 -2.32 18.18
CA TYR A 87 -13.22 -3.57 18.83
C TYR A 87 -12.25 -3.36 20.00
N LEU A 88 -11.19 -2.57 19.81
CA LEU A 88 -10.21 -2.30 20.86
C LEU A 88 -10.81 -1.48 22.01
N LYS A 89 -11.69 -0.52 21.74
CA LYS A 89 -12.42 0.22 22.79
C LYS A 89 -13.30 -0.70 23.65
N LYS A 90 -13.93 -1.71 23.05
CA LYS A 90 -14.69 -2.74 23.80
C LYS A 90 -13.77 -3.61 24.66
N GLN A 91 -12.61 -4.00 24.15
CA GLN A 91 -11.67 -4.89 24.85
C GLN A 91 -10.85 -4.18 25.94
N PHE A 92 -10.58 -2.88 25.76
CA PHE A 92 -9.70 -2.07 26.59
C PHE A 92 -10.31 -0.69 26.90
N PRO A 93 -11.42 -0.64 27.65
CA PRO A 93 -12.14 0.61 27.92
C PRO A 93 -11.27 1.65 28.67
N ASP A 94 -10.28 1.18 29.43
CA ASP A 94 -9.38 2.03 30.22
C ASP A 94 -8.18 2.58 29.41
N ARG A 95 -8.02 2.18 28.14
CA ARG A 95 -6.90 2.63 27.29
C ARG A 95 -7.30 3.84 26.47
N ARG A 96 -6.39 4.80 26.35
CA ARG A 96 -6.57 5.95 25.44
C ARG A 96 -6.26 5.52 24.02
N ILE A 97 -7.27 5.48 23.16
CA ILE A 97 -7.15 5.07 21.74
C ILE A 97 -7.38 6.26 20.81
N LEU A 98 -6.43 6.52 19.91
CA LEU A 98 -6.55 7.52 18.85
C LEU A 98 -6.63 6.84 17.48
N ARG A 99 -7.63 7.21 16.69
CA ARG A 99 -7.72 6.88 15.27
C ARG A 99 -7.29 8.08 14.43
N ILE A 100 -6.44 7.86 13.44
CA ILE A 100 -5.98 8.86 12.48
C ILE A 100 -6.21 8.33 11.07
N ASP A 101 -7.22 8.87 10.42
CA ASP A 101 -7.63 8.64 9.04
C ASP A 101 -8.34 9.88 8.48
N ALA A 102 -8.68 9.87 7.19
CA ALA A 102 -9.28 11.01 6.51
C ALA A 102 -10.55 11.57 7.19
N GLU A 103 -11.39 10.71 7.79
CA GLU A 103 -12.60 11.16 8.50
C GLU A 103 -12.23 11.83 9.83
N SER A 104 -11.39 11.18 10.64
CA SER A 104 -10.96 11.73 11.93
C SER A 104 -10.15 13.02 11.82
N LEU A 105 -9.42 13.21 10.72
CA LEU A 105 -8.67 14.44 10.45
C LEU A 105 -9.60 15.58 10.00
N SER A 106 -10.77 15.25 9.45
CA SER A 106 -11.74 16.22 8.91
C SER A 106 -12.88 16.54 9.87
N ASP A 107 -13.01 15.81 10.98
CA ASP A 107 -14.06 16.00 11.99
C ASP A 107 -13.59 16.94 13.11
N PRO A 108 -14.11 18.18 13.22
CA PRO A 108 -13.69 19.15 14.24
C PRO A 108 -13.88 18.70 15.69
N GLN A 109 -14.71 17.68 15.94
CA GLN A 109 -14.95 17.14 17.28
C GLN A 109 -13.99 15.99 17.62
N HIS A 110 -13.26 15.47 16.64
CA HIS A 110 -12.35 14.35 16.84
C HIS A 110 -11.00 14.83 17.37
N PRO A 111 -10.36 14.14 18.34
CA PRO A 111 -9.05 14.55 18.87
C PRO A 111 -7.91 14.56 17.84
N ALA A 112 -8.10 13.90 16.69
CA ALA A 112 -7.15 13.90 15.58
C ALA A 112 -7.28 15.13 14.68
N TYR A 113 -8.35 15.93 14.83
CA TYR A 113 -8.58 17.11 14.00
C TYR A 113 -7.41 18.08 14.09
N SER A 114 -6.90 18.50 12.93
CA SER A 114 -5.74 19.41 12.83
C SER A 114 -4.50 18.94 13.61
N SER A 115 -4.41 17.64 13.98
CA SER A 115 -3.30 17.12 14.78
C SER A 115 -1.99 17.02 14.01
N LEU A 116 -2.02 17.10 12.67
CA LEU A 116 -0.82 16.94 11.83
C LEU A 116 0.28 17.95 12.14
N THR A 117 -0.05 19.16 12.60
CA THR A 117 0.94 20.19 12.96
C THR A 117 1.61 19.95 14.32
N ASN A 118 0.95 19.23 15.24
CA ASN A 118 1.42 18.96 16.59
C ASN A 118 1.39 17.45 16.91
N LEU A 119 1.61 16.60 15.90
CA LEU A 119 1.29 15.17 15.97
C LEU A 119 1.97 14.50 17.16
N ASN A 120 3.27 14.74 17.38
CA ASN A 120 4.01 14.15 18.51
C ASN A 120 3.40 14.49 19.89
N GLN A 121 2.88 15.71 20.07
CA GLN A 121 2.26 16.12 21.33
C GLN A 121 0.94 15.38 21.55
N VAL A 122 0.11 15.31 20.50
CA VAL A 122 -1.16 14.59 20.56
C VAL A 122 -0.92 13.10 20.81
N LEU A 123 0.03 12.49 20.09
CA LEU A 123 0.31 11.06 20.21
C LEU A 123 0.80 10.63 21.60
N ALA A 124 1.49 11.51 22.33
CA ALA A 124 1.96 11.22 23.69
C ALA A 124 0.81 10.94 24.67
N ASP A 125 -0.39 11.43 24.37
CA ASP A 125 -1.60 11.23 25.17
C ASP A 125 -2.39 9.96 24.83
N TYR A 126 -1.87 9.08 23.97
CA TYR A 126 -2.59 7.86 23.60
C TYR A 126 -1.74 6.62 23.76
N ASP A 127 -2.35 5.57 24.33
CA ASP A 127 -1.70 4.27 24.50
C ASP A 127 -1.69 3.48 23.20
N ILE A 128 -2.76 3.61 22.40
CA ILE A 128 -2.96 2.87 21.16
C ILE A 128 -3.27 3.87 20.06
N VAL A 129 -2.55 3.77 18.94
CA VAL A 129 -2.77 4.64 17.78
C VAL A 129 -3.04 3.79 16.56
N LEU A 130 -4.14 4.07 15.86
CA LEU A 130 -4.53 3.42 14.61
C LEU A 130 -4.41 4.43 13.47
N SER A 131 -3.53 4.19 12.50
CA SER A 131 -3.30 5.08 11.37
C SER A 131 -3.72 4.43 10.06
N SER A 132 -4.44 5.18 9.22
CA SER A 132 -4.65 4.82 7.82
C SER A 132 -3.60 5.46 6.91
N PRO A 133 -3.59 5.12 5.60
CA PRO A 133 -2.64 5.68 4.63
C PRO A 133 -2.87 7.18 4.39
N ALA A 134 -4.02 7.74 4.81
CA ALA A 134 -4.32 9.16 4.65
C ALA A 134 -3.33 10.09 5.40
N VAL A 135 -2.50 9.53 6.30
CA VAL A 135 -1.46 10.21 7.07
C VAL A 135 -0.06 10.02 6.44
N GLU A 136 0.04 9.40 5.26
CA GLU A 136 1.33 9.01 4.66
C GLU A 136 2.17 10.18 4.13
N THR A 137 1.59 11.34 3.83
CA THR A 137 2.38 12.44 3.27
C THR A 137 3.00 13.32 4.37
N GLY A 138 4.32 13.16 4.57
CA GLY A 138 5.18 14.24 5.06
C GLY A 138 5.35 14.45 6.58
N VAL A 139 4.73 13.65 7.45
CA VAL A 139 4.87 13.86 8.91
C VAL A 139 5.81 12.80 9.52
N SER A 140 6.97 13.16 10.08
CA SER A 140 7.78 12.21 10.89
C SER A 140 7.20 12.14 12.31
N ILE A 141 7.12 10.94 12.89
CA ILE A 141 6.79 10.79 14.31
C ILE A 141 8.09 10.61 15.08
N ASP A 142 8.47 11.65 15.81
CA ASP A 142 9.73 11.74 16.55
C ASP A 142 9.51 11.64 18.07
N LEU A 143 8.45 10.92 18.45
CA LEU A 143 8.14 10.62 19.85
C LEU A 143 9.04 9.49 20.34
N LYS A 144 9.87 9.78 21.35
CA LYS A 144 10.79 8.80 21.95
C LYS A 144 10.15 8.12 23.15
N ASP A 145 10.41 6.82 23.25
CA ASP A 145 10.18 5.97 24.43
C ASP A 145 8.71 5.89 24.85
N HIS A 146 7.83 6.02 23.87
CA HIS A 146 6.38 5.96 24.06
C HIS A 146 5.77 4.71 23.44
N PHE A 147 6.01 4.50 22.14
CA PHE A 147 5.54 3.30 21.45
C PHE A 147 6.47 2.14 21.75
N THR A 148 5.85 0.99 22.02
CA THR A 148 6.56 -0.25 22.39
C THR A 148 6.64 -1.23 21.22
N SER A 149 5.83 -1.03 20.18
CA SER A 149 5.82 -1.84 18.97
C SER A 149 5.08 -1.14 17.83
N VAL A 150 5.38 -1.54 16.59
CA VAL A 150 4.65 -1.13 15.39
C VAL A 150 3.96 -2.34 14.77
N TRP A 151 2.73 -2.18 14.33
CA TRP A 151 1.92 -3.26 13.75
C TRP A 151 1.42 -2.85 12.37
N GLY A 152 1.39 -3.77 11.41
CA GLY A 152 0.93 -3.52 10.05
C GLY A 152 -0.05 -4.57 9.58
N ILE A 153 -1.21 -4.13 9.07
CA ILE A 153 -2.16 -4.98 8.33
C ILE A 153 -2.28 -4.45 6.90
N ALA A 154 -1.51 -5.06 5.99
CA ALA A 154 -1.45 -4.69 4.59
C ALA A 154 -2.42 -5.55 3.75
N GLN A 155 -3.60 -5.02 3.44
CA GLN A 155 -4.66 -5.75 2.72
C GLN A 155 -4.53 -5.72 1.20
N GLY A 156 -3.43 -5.19 0.63
CA GLY A 156 -3.27 -5.15 -0.83
C GLY A 156 -3.94 -3.94 -1.49
N ILE A 157 -4.12 -2.84 -0.75
CA ILE A 157 -4.68 -1.58 -1.26
C ILE A 157 -3.54 -0.60 -1.56
N GLN A 158 -2.60 -0.44 -0.63
CA GLN A 158 -1.41 0.39 -0.79
C GLN A 158 -0.35 -0.34 -1.61
N THR A 159 0.57 0.41 -2.22
CA THR A 159 1.76 -0.18 -2.84
C THR A 159 2.71 -0.76 -1.78
N ALA A 160 3.63 -1.63 -2.21
CA ALA A 160 4.60 -2.23 -1.29
C ALA A 160 5.52 -1.19 -0.62
N THR A 161 5.96 -0.16 -1.38
CA THR A 161 6.78 0.93 -0.84
C THR A 161 5.99 1.77 0.15
N SER A 162 4.72 2.09 -0.12
CA SER A 162 3.85 2.79 0.83
C SER A 162 3.76 2.05 2.17
N VAL A 163 3.60 0.72 2.16
CA VAL A 163 3.57 -0.09 3.40
C VAL A 163 4.89 0.01 4.17
N CYS A 164 6.04 -0.09 3.48
CA CYS A 164 7.36 0.06 4.11
C CYS A 164 7.53 1.45 4.73
N GLN A 165 7.07 2.49 4.03
CA GLN A 165 7.06 3.86 4.53
C GLN A 165 6.15 4.03 5.75
N SER A 166 4.96 3.41 5.79
CA SER A 166 4.10 3.48 6.98
C SER A 166 4.77 2.81 8.19
N LEU A 167 5.44 1.66 8.02
CA LEU A 167 6.17 0.97 9.09
C LEU A 167 7.40 1.75 9.57
N SER A 168 7.99 2.57 8.70
CA SER A 168 9.17 3.40 8.97
C SER A 168 8.84 4.71 9.67
N ARG A 169 7.56 5.01 9.85
CA ARG A 169 7.11 6.28 10.44
C ARG A 169 7.58 6.46 11.88
N ILE A 170 7.59 5.39 12.66
CA ILE A 170 8.21 5.34 13.99
C ILE A 170 9.67 4.93 13.81
N ARG A 171 10.63 5.87 13.91
CA ARG A 171 12.04 5.54 13.61
C ARG A 171 12.74 4.69 14.67
N GLN A 172 12.19 4.62 15.89
CA GLN A 172 12.80 3.87 16.99
C GLN A 172 12.96 2.39 16.62
N ASN A 173 14.07 1.79 17.09
CA ASN A 173 14.31 0.36 16.94
C ASN A 173 13.47 -0.44 17.95
N ILE A 174 12.18 -0.56 17.64
CA ILE A 174 11.19 -1.34 18.38
C ILE A 174 10.62 -2.43 17.46
N PRO A 175 10.12 -3.55 18.03
CA PRO A 175 9.64 -4.67 17.24
C PRO A 175 8.46 -4.29 16.34
N ARG A 176 8.48 -4.85 15.14
CA ARG A 176 7.45 -4.70 14.11
C ARG A 176 6.75 -6.02 13.87
N TYR A 177 5.44 -5.95 13.69
CA TYR A 177 4.60 -7.11 13.41
C TYR A 177 3.81 -6.85 12.15
N LEU A 178 3.96 -7.69 11.14
CA LEU A 178 3.40 -7.44 9.81
C LEU A 178 2.61 -8.64 9.30
N TRP A 179 1.36 -8.40 8.94
CA TRP A 179 0.61 -9.27 8.06
C TRP A 179 0.38 -8.55 6.75
N ALA A 180 0.67 -9.22 5.65
CA ALA A 180 0.36 -8.75 4.30
C ALA A 180 -0.40 -9.82 3.53
N ALA A 181 -1.39 -9.40 2.75
CA ALA A 181 -2.07 -10.29 1.81
C ALA A 181 -1.07 -10.86 0.78
N SER A 182 -1.28 -12.08 0.29
CA SER A 182 -0.39 -12.67 -0.72
C SER A 182 -0.42 -11.88 -2.05
N TYR A 183 -1.55 -11.24 -2.36
CA TYR A 183 -1.76 -10.43 -3.55
C TYR A 183 -2.49 -9.12 -3.21
N GLY A 184 -2.33 -8.12 -4.07
CA GLY A 184 -2.97 -6.83 -4.01
C GLY A 184 -4.15 -6.71 -4.97
N PHE A 185 -5.12 -5.87 -4.61
CA PHE A 185 -6.32 -5.61 -5.40
C PHE A 185 -6.15 -4.41 -6.33
N ASN A 186 -5.38 -3.42 -5.90
CA ASN A 186 -5.20 -2.19 -6.67
C ASN A 186 -4.18 -2.42 -7.79
N GLN A 187 -4.56 -1.99 -9.00
CA GLN A 187 -3.74 -2.07 -10.19
C GLN A 187 -3.73 -0.69 -10.86
N VAL A 188 -2.59 -0.34 -11.45
CA VAL A 188 -2.43 0.87 -12.25
C VAL A 188 -2.83 0.58 -13.69
N GLY A 189 -3.61 1.48 -14.29
CA GLY A 189 -4.07 1.36 -15.67
C GLY A 189 -4.86 0.07 -15.92
N ASN A 190 -4.40 -0.74 -16.87
CA ASN A 190 -5.06 -2.00 -17.25
C ASN A 190 -4.54 -3.24 -16.49
N GLY A 191 -3.74 -3.04 -15.43
CA GLY A 191 -3.22 -4.15 -14.62
C GLY A 191 -2.17 -5.03 -15.28
N ALA A 192 -1.69 -4.67 -16.48
CA ALA A 192 -0.66 -5.46 -17.14
C ALA A 192 0.67 -5.43 -16.37
N THR A 193 1.33 -6.58 -16.34
CA THR A 193 2.68 -6.79 -15.78
C THR A 193 3.77 -6.81 -16.85
N ALA A 194 3.42 -6.41 -18.08
CA ALA A 194 4.34 -6.31 -19.21
C ALA A 194 4.04 -5.05 -20.03
N ILE A 195 5.09 -4.30 -20.40
CA ILE A 195 4.96 -2.99 -21.07
C ILE A 195 4.18 -3.10 -22.37
N SER A 196 4.47 -4.10 -23.21
CA SER A 196 3.77 -4.27 -24.49
C SER A 196 2.26 -4.42 -24.31
N LYS A 197 1.82 -5.23 -23.34
CA LYS A 197 0.40 -5.41 -23.01
C LYS A 197 -0.21 -4.16 -22.38
N PHE A 198 0.55 -3.47 -21.55
CA PHE A 198 0.13 -2.23 -20.91
C PHE A 198 -0.19 -1.14 -21.96
N LEU A 199 0.70 -0.95 -22.94
CA LEU A 199 0.55 0.04 -24.01
C LEU A 199 -0.52 -0.36 -25.04
N THR A 200 -0.58 -1.63 -25.44
CA THR A 200 -1.50 -2.10 -26.51
C THR A 200 -2.98 -1.99 -26.11
N ALA A 201 -3.32 -2.18 -24.83
CA ALA A 201 -4.69 -2.00 -24.33
C ALA A 201 -4.95 -0.58 -23.78
N GLY A 202 -3.93 0.28 -23.71
CA GLY A 202 -3.98 1.60 -23.06
C GLY A 202 -4.29 2.77 -23.99
N HIS A 203 -4.04 2.68 -25.30
CA HIS A 203 -4.05 3.84 -26.22
C HIS A 203 -5.16 4.87 -25.97
N ARG A 204 -6.42 4.44 -25.85
CA ARG A 204 -7.57 5.34 -25.67
C ARG A 204 -7.74 5.90 -24.25
N LEU A 205 -7.46 5.11 -23.20
CA LEU A 205 -7.58 5.56 -21.80
C LEU A 205 -6.37 6.39 -21.39
N THR A 206 -5.20 6.04 -21.91
CA THR A 206 -3.96 6.77 -21.77
C THR A 206 -4.07 8.16 -22.40
N GLU A 207 -4.61 8.27 -23.62
CA GLU A 207 -4.91 9.57 -24.25
C GLU A 207 -5.83 10.47 -23.38
N VAL A 208 -6.82 9.89 -22.70
CA VAL A 208 -7.74 10.65 -21.82
C VAL A 208 -7.05 11.11 -20.53
N ASN A 209 -6.28 10.23 -19.87
CA ASN A 209 -5.55 10.60 -18.65
C ASN A 209 -4.48 11.66 -18.94
N ILE A 210 -3.85 11.59 -20.12
CA ILE A 210 -2.89 12.60 -20.60
C ILE A 210 -3.59 13.96 -20.78
N ARG A 211 -4.77 13.99 -21.42
CA ARG A 211 -5.55 15.23 -21.56
C ARG A 211 -5.96 15.83 -20.22
N LEU A 212 -6.32 15.00 -19.24
CA LEU A 212 -6.67 15.47 -17.90
C LEU A 212 -5.47 16.07 -17.16
N LEU A 213 -4.28 15.47 -17.28
CA LEU A 213 -3.04 16.02 -16.73
C LEU A 213 -2.62 17.34 -17.41
N GLN A 214 -2.85 17.46 -18.72
CA GLN A 214 -2.62 18.70 -19.47
C GLN A 214 -3.58 19.81 -19.03
N GLN A 215 -4.82 19.46 -18.68
CA GLN A 215 -5.83 20.41 -18.20
C GLN A 215 -5.63 20.83 -16.74
N SER A 216 -4.97 20.02 -15.92
CA SER A 216 -4.84 20.30 -14.48
C SER A 216 -3.74 21.30 -14.11
N ASP A 217 -2.78 21.58 -15.00
CA ASP A 217 -1.60 22.39 -14.67
C ASP A 217 -1.48 23.75 -15.39
N LEU A 218 -2.19 24.02 -16.50
CA LEU A 218 -1.84 25.17 -17.35
C LEU A 218 -3.06 25.85 -18.00
N ASP A 219 -3.59 26.90 -17.35
CA ASP A 219 -4.74 27.71 -17.81
C ASP A 219 -4.51 28.53 -19.10
N ASN A 220 -3.36 28.40 -19.79
CA ASN A 220 -3.01 29.27 -20.93
C ASN A 220 -2.04 28.62 -21.93
N LEU A 221 -2.50 27.62 -22.69
CA LEU A 221 -1.68 27.03 -23.75
C LEU A 221 -2.50 26.66 -24.99
N ASP A 222 -2.86 27.67 -25.78
CA ASP A 222 -3.37 27.48 -27.15
C ASP A 222 -2.25 27.06 -28.15
N ASP A 223 -0.97 27.05 -27.72
CA ASP A 223 0.21 26.76 -28.57
C ASP A 223 1.15 25.69 -27.96
N LEU A 224 0.61 24.63 -27.34
CA LEU A 224 1.44 23.49 -26.93
C LEU A 224 1.38 22.35 -27.94
N ASP A 225 2.54 21.93 -28.43
CA ASP A 225 2.72 20.83 -29.37
C ASP A 225 2.02 19.56 -28.86
N THR A 226 1.04 19.08 -29.63
CA THR A 226 0.23 17.89 -29.32
C THR A 226 1.01 16.59 -29.54
N GLY A 227 2.28 16.67 -29.94
CA GLY A 227 3.27 15.61 -29.92
C GLY A 227 3.57 15.15 -28.49
N PHE A 228 2.66 14.38 -27.92
CA PHE A 228 2.85 13.69 -26.67
C PHE A 228 4.23 12.99 -26.64
N GLN A 229 5.07 13.34 -25.66
CA GLN A 229 6.42 12.79 -25.53
C GLN A 229 6.32 11.28 -25.23
N ALA A 230 6.71 10.45 -26.21
CA ALA A 230 6.70 8.99 -26.10
C ALA A 230 7.48 8.50 -24.86
N GLU A 231 8.47 9.29 -24.45
CA GLU A 231 9.30 9.14 -23.26
C GLU A 231 8.46 9.14 -21.97
N SER A 232 7.50 10.07 -21.85
CA SER A 232 6.63 10.20 -20.69
C SER A 232 5.67 9.02 -20.55
N LEU A 233 5.11 8.53 -21.66
CA LEU A 233 4.28 7.32 -21.66
C LEU A 233 5.09 6.08 -21.33
N LEU A 234 6.28 5.96 -21.92
CA LEU A 234 7.13 4.82 -21.64
C LEU A 234 7.57 4.80 -20.17
N CYS A 235 7.90 5.95 -19.61
CA CYS A 235 8.21 6.12 -18.19
C CYS A 235 7.02 5.68 -17.32
N TRP A 236 5.84 6.27 -17.54
CA TRP A 236 4.62 5.93 -16.82
C TRP A 236 4.28 4.44 -16.93
N ALA A 237 4.38 3.85 -18.13
CA ALA A 237 4.12 2.43 -18.36
C ALA A 237 5.10 1.52 -17.61
N LYS A 238 6.39 1.86 -17.59
CA LYS A 238 7.41 1.15 -16.81
C LYS A 238 7.08 1.21 -15.30
N MET A 239 6.71 2.39 -14.78
CA MET A 239 6.31 2.54 -13.36
C MET A 239 5.05 1.73 -13.03
N ALA A 240 4.01 1.83 -13.87
CA ALA A 240 2.75 1.13 -13.67
C ALA A 240 2.91 -0.40 -13.69
N VAL A 241 3.66 -0.94 -14.65
CA VAL A 241 3.94 -2.38 -14.75
C VAL A 241 4.69 -2.90 -13.52
N ARG A 242 5.64 -2.13 -12.99
CA ARG A 242 6.36 -2.50 -11.75
C ARG A 242 5.44 -2.56 -10.54
N ILE A 243 4.56 -1.57 -10.38
CA ILE A 243 3.54 -1.57 -9.33
C ILE A 243 2.64 -2.79 -9.48
N ASN A 244 2.12 -3.05 -10.68
CA ASN A 244 1.24 -4.20 -10.95
C ASN A 244 1.93 -5.54 -10.64
N LEU A 245 3.22 -5.69 -11.00
CA LEU A 245 3.99 -6.90 -10.69
C LEU A 245 4.19 -7.06 -9.17
N ALA A 246 4.48 -5.97 -8.46
CA ALA A 246 4.58 -5.98 -7.01
C ALA A 246 3.24 -6.38 -6.37
N MET A 247 2.11 -5.91 -6.91
CA MET A 247 0.77 -6.28 -6.42
C MET A 247 0.43 -7.76 -6.67
N VAL A 248 0.94 -8.38 -7.74
CA VAL A 248 0.77 -9.84 -7.94
C VAL A 248 1.48 -10.64 -6.85
N ASN A 249 2.68 -10.21 -6.44
CA ASN A 249 3.49 -10.85 -5.39
C ASN A 249 3.56 -9.96 -4.15
N TYR A 250 2.41 -9.51 -3.64
CA TYR A 250 2.32 -8.36 -2.72
C TYR A 250 3.12 -8.55 -1.44
N ARG A 251 2.89 -9.66 -0.72
CA ARG A 251 3.62 -9.98 0.51
C ARG A 251 5.12 -10.06 0.26
N GLU A 252 5.53 -10.83 -0.74
CA GLU A 252 6.96 -11.04 -1.04
C GLU A 252 7.64 -9.73 -1.48
N SER A 253 6.92 -8.85 -2.17
CA SER A 253 7.45 -7.54 -2.55
C SER A 253 7.68 -6.65 -1.33
N ILE A 254 6.77 -6.66 -0.34
CA ILE A 254 6.96 -5.92 0.92
C ILE A 254 8.12 -6.49 1.72
N LEU A 255 8.16 -7.81 1.92
CA LEU A 255 9.24 -8.47 2.66
C LEU A 255 10.59 -8.26 1.98
N GLY A 256 10.63 -8.35 0.64
CA GLY A 256 11.83 -8.10 -0.15
C GLY A 256 12.37 -6.68 0.02
N LEU A 257 11.50 -5.66 0.03
CA LEU A 257 11.90 -4.27 0.28
C LEU A 257 12.47 -4.09 1.69
N LEU A 258 11.77 -4.56 2.73
CA LEU A 258 12.23 -4.48 4.12
C LEU A 258 13.57 -5.21 4.32
N HIS A 259 13.79 -6.32 3.63
CA HIS A 259 15.06 -7.03 3.63
C HIS A 259 16.17 -6.25 2.93
N GLN A 260 15.87 -5.60 1.80
CA GLN A 260 16.81 -4.73 1.07
C GLN A 260 17.18 -3.46 1.85
N GLU A 261 16.28 -2.98 2.71
CA GLU A 261 16.52 -1.92 3.69
C GLU A 261 17.38 -2.39 4.89
N GLY A 262 17.75 -3.68 4.95
CA GLY A 262 18.65 -4.24 5.95
C GLY A 262 17.97 -4.70 7.24
N HIS A 263 16.63 -4.81 7.25
CA HIS A 263 15.89 -5.23 8.43
C HIS A 263 15.84 -6.76 8.60
N GLN A 264 15.61 -7.19 9.85
CA GLN A 264 15.62 -8.60 10.22
C GLN A 264 14.20 -9.18 10.09
N LEU A 265 14.01 -10.05 9.10
CA LEU A 265 12.74 -10.77 8.93
C LEU A 265 12.74 -12.01 9.82
N LEU A 266 11.73 -12.10 10.69
CA LEU A 266 11.52 -13.19 11.63
C LEU A 266 10.16 -13.84 11.35
N GLY A 267 10.08 -15.16 11.54
CA GLY A 267 8.79 -15.86 11.53
C GLY A 267 7.85 -15.35 12.64
N PRO A 268 6.59 -15.79 12.68
CA PRO A 268 5.67 -15.35 13.71
C PRO A 268 6.22 -15.67 15.12
N PRO A 269 5.98 -14.79 16.10
CA PRO A 269 6.41 -15.04 17.48
C PRO A 269 5.77 -16.33 18.00
N PRO A 270 6.35 -16.95 19.04
CA PRO A 270 5.79 -18.16 19.65
C PRO A 270 4.30 -18.03 19.95
N ALA A 271 3.59 -19.16 19.87
CA ALA A 271 2.18 -19.21 20.21
C ALA A 271 1.97 -18.68 21.64
N LEU A 272 1.00 -17.78 21.78
CA LEU A 272 0.64 -17.21 23.06
C LEU A 272 0.23 -18.32 24.05
N PRO A 273 0.56 -18.18 25.35
CA PRO A 273 -0.06 -18.99 26.39
C PRO A 273 -1.59 -18.89 26.26
N SER A 274 -2.31 -19.97 26.56
CA SER A 274 -3.77 -19.96 26.58
C SER A 274 -4.27 -19.06 27.72
N LEU A 275 -4.42 -17.77 27.45
CA LEU A 275 -5.20 -16.88 28.31
C LEU A 275 -6.70 -17.16 28.09
N PRO A 276 -7.56 -16.98 29.11
CA PRO A 276 -8.99 -17.03 28.92
C PRO A 276 -9.37 -15.98 27.86
N VAL A 277 -9.80 -16.47 26.70
CA VAL A 277 -10.32 -15.62 25.63
C VAL A 277 -11.57 -14.97 26.21
N PRO A 278 -11.65 -13.63 26.30
CA PRO A 278 -12.90 -12.98 26.68
C PRO A 278 -13.98 -13.47 25.71
N PRO A 279 -15.23 -13.73 26.19
CA PRO A 279 -16.26 -14.36 25.39
C PRO A 279 -16.32 -13.67 24.03
N SER A 280 -16.07 -14.46 22.99
CA SER A 280 -16.17 -14.01 21.61
C SER A 280 -17.59 -13.48 21.43
N ASP A 281 -17.72 -12.18 21.21
CA ASP A 281 -19.00 -11.56 20.85
C ASP A 281 -19.46 -12.22 19.53
N PRO A 282 -20.51 -13.07 19.57
CA PRO A 282 -20.94 -13.85 18.41
C PRO A 282 -21.52 -12.95 17.32
N ASP A 283 -21.95 -11.73 17.67
CA ASP A 283 -22.45 -10.71 16.76
C ASP A 283 -21.33 -9.81 16.21
N HIS A 284 -20.06 -10.13 16.51
CA HIS A 284 -18.93 -9.31 16.07
C HIS A 284 -18.59 -9.54 14.59
N PRO A 285 -18.39 -8.49 13.78
CA PRO A 285 -17.99 -8.62 12.37
C PRO A 285 -16.63 -9.31 12.17
N LEU A 286 -15.79 -9.42 13.22
CA LEU A 286 -14.52 -10.19 13.21
C LEU A 286 -14.71 -11.71 13.42
N SER A 287 -15.84 -12.12 14.02
CA SER A 287 -16.20 -13.53 14.26
C SER A 287 -16.80 -14.20 13.00
N THR A 288 -17.31 -13.40 12.05
CA THR A 288 -18.07 -13.85 10.88
C THR A 288 -17.45 -13.47 9.53
N VAL A 289 -16.17 -13.06 9.49
CA VAL A 289 -15.48 -12.76 8.22
C VAL A 289 -15.33 -14.04 7.40
N ALA A 290 -16.31 -14.33 6.56
CA ALA A 290 -16.13 -15.19 5.42
C ALA A 290 -15.01 -14.57 4.56
N PRO A 291 -14.05 -15.38 4.05
CA PRO A 291 -13.10 -14.87 3.07
C PRO A 291 -13.90 -14.17 1.98
N GLN A 292 -13.54 -12.92 1.66
CA GLN A 292 -14.09 -12.26 0.48
C GLN A 292 -13.93 -13.23 -0.68
N PRO A 293 -14.99 -13.48 -1.47
CA PRO A 293 -14.91 -14.46 -2.53
C PRO A 293 -13.74 -14.10 -3.43
N LEU A 294 -12.83 -15.07 -3.62
CA LEU A 294 -11.80 -15.03 -4.63
C LEU A 294 -12.46 -14.56 -5.92
N GLN A 295 -12.25 -13.30 -6.32
CA GLN A 295 -12.51 -12.92 -7.69
C GLN A 295 -11.49 -13.69 -8.51
N GLN A 296 -11.96 -14.80 -9.07
CA GLN A 296 -11.19 -15.63 -9.99
C GLN A 296 -10.56 -14.68 -11.03
N PRO A 297 -9.30 -14.91 -11.44
CA PRO A 297 -8.74 -14.18 -12.56
C PRO A 297 -9.72 -14.32 -13.72
N LEU A 298 -10.12 -13.18 -14.31
CA LEU A 298 -11.02 -13.14 -15.46
C LEU A 298 -10.63 -14.29 -16.40
N LYS A 299 -11.55 -15.25 -16.58
CA LYS A 299 -11.40 -16.30 -17.59
C LYS A 299 -11.06 -15.60 -18.89
N ARG A 300 -9.90 -15.91 -19.47
CA ARG A 300 -9.51 -15.46 -20.81
C ARG A 300 -10.68 -15.75 -21.75
N CYS A 301 -11.38 -14.71 -22.21
CA CYS A 301 -12.24 -14.84 -23.37
C CYS A 301 -11.32 -15.15 -24.56
N GLY A 302 -11.22 -16.44 -24.87
CA GLY A 302 -10.70 -16.88 -26.15
C GLY A 302 -11.67 -16.41 -27.23
N ASN A 303 -11.36 -15.31 -27.89
CA ASN A 303 -11.98 -14.96 -29.15
C ASN A 303 -11.57 -16.02 -30.17
N LYS A 304 -12.42 -17.04 -30.37
CA LYS A 304 -12.44 -17.81 -31.60
C LYS A 304 -12.85 -16.84 -32.71
N ILE A 305 -11.87 -16.43 -33.51
CA ILE A 305 -12.11 -15.78 -34.79
C ILE A 305 -12.71 -16.84 -35.71
N THR A 306 -14.02 -16.77 -35.95
CA THR A 306 -14.68 -17.57 -36.98
C THR A 306 -14.51 -16.85 -38.31
N LEU A 307 -13.67 -17.37 -39.19
CA LEU A 307 -13.54 -16.91 -40.57
C LEU A 307 -14.86 -17.16 -41.33
N PRO A 308 -15.39 -16.19 -42.10
CA PRO A 308 -16.56 -16.44 -42.93
C PRO A 308 -16.18 -17.28 -44.15
N THR A 309 -16.92 -18.38 -44.34
CA THR A 309 -16.87 -19.28 -45.49
C THR A 309 -17.28 -18.56 -46.78
N ALA A 310 -16.47 -18.74 -47.82
CA ALA A 310 -16.68 -18.20 -49.16
C ALA A 310 -18.02 -18.69 -49.75
N ARG A 311 -18.87 -17.76 -50.21
CA ARG A 311 -20.05 -18.06 -51.02
C ARG A 311 -19.59 -18.45 -52.42
N ARG A 312 -20.07 -19.61 -52.88
CA ARG A 312 -19.97 -20.06 -54.28
C ARG A 312 -20.88 -19.19 -55.15
N SER A 313 -20.31 -18.65 -56.22
CA SER A 313 -21.02 -18.05 -57.36
C SER A 313 -21.79 -19.12 -58.14
N PRO A 314 -23.01 -18.86 -58.64
CA PRO A 314 -23.64 -19.71 -59.62
C PRO A 314 -23.20 -19.33 -61.04
N THR A 315 -22.93 -20.37 -61.81
CA THR A 315 -22.63 -20.41 -63.24
C THR A 315 -23.75 -19.82 -64.10
N LEU A 316 -23.37 -19.03 -65.10
CA LEU A 316 -24.14 -18.80 -66.32
C LEU A 316 -23.20 -19.03 -67.51
N ASN A 317 -23.59 -19.94 -68.39
CA ASN A 317 -23.09 -20.14 -69.75
C ASN A 317 -24.24 -20.82 -70.54
N PRO A 318 -24.26 -20.74 -71.88
CA PRO A 318 -23.41 -19.96 -72.77
C PRO A 318 -24.05 -18.68 -73.30
#